data_AF-A0A212QIY4-F1
#
_entry.id   AF-A0A212QIY4-F1
#
_cell.length_a   1.000
_cell.length_b   1.000
_cell.length_c   1.000
_cell.angle_alpha   90.00
_cell.angle_beta   90.00
_cell.angle_gamma   90.00
#
_symmetry.space_group_name_H-M   'P 1'
#
loop_
_entity.id
_entity.type
_entity.pdbx_description
1 polymer ?
#
loop_
_entity_poly.entity_id
_entity_poly.type
_entity_poly.pdbx_seq_one_letter_code
_entity_poly.pdbx_strand_id
1 'polypeptide(L)'
;MTGVKQGSPPFAPAPSRPRAIFEIFRQLARYTRSVGPRKARRVVVQAFLRPRPFAAWLQEINDYRDSRRLSESGLHFFAWRPLRAWLRPGLGFEQRLALARSHHALIAQTAPAAMLERLWALQDIRLGEVHGRSGSVFELWLTRSIYPHEGYLQITINRADQREGWAPPLARLTFSLAATADTGGRKALLIGGLQGGPREVSKTDVVAATRALKGLRPKAAVVLAAQAFADCAGCDAILAVSNTNQLINLRQKRTRLRKLADYDSFWRERGGAPDDWLGFELPLLAQDARAERRAIVETVRQALAPTRPSERDERASLVLAGGAQP
;
A
#
# COMPACT_ATOMS: atom_id res chain seq x y z
N MET A 1 0.74 37.32 -6.32
CA MET A 1 0.14 36.96 -5.01
C MET A 1 -1.12 36.14 -5.28
N THR A 2 -0.98 34.83 -5.42
CA THR A 2 -2.10 33.91 -5.65
C THR A 2 -2.06 32.85 -4.56
N GLY A 3 -3.10 32.87 -3.73
CA GLY A 3 -3.20 32.11 -2.49
C GLY A 3 -3.28 30.61 -2.73
N VAL A 4 -2.35 29.90 -2.11
CA VAL A 4 -2.45 28.48 -1.83
C VAL A 4 -3.48 28.31 -0.70
N LYS A 5 -4.71 27.94 -1.03
CA LYS A 5 -5.67 27.28 -0.12
C LYS A 5 -5.81 25.84 -0.59
N GLN A 6 -5.78 24.79 0.21
CA GLN A 6 -5.73 24.60 1.65
C GLN A 6 -5.25 23.16 1.85
N GLY A 7 -4.31 22.94 2.78
CA GLY A 7 -4.05 21.61 3.31
C GLY A 7 -5.33 21.03 3.91
N SER A 8 -5.44 19.70 3.92
CA SER A 8 -6.51 19.01 4.67
C SER A 8 -6.62 19.62 6.07
N PRO A 9 -7.84 19.82 6.61
CA PRO A 9 -8.00 20.44 7.92
C PRO A 9 -7.15 19.70 8.96
N PRO A 10 -6.52 20.43 9.91
CA PRO A 10 -5.82 19.78 11.00
C PRO A 10 -6.79 18.84 11.71
N PHE A 11 -6.32 17.63 12.00
CA PHE A 11 -7.11 16.62 12.69
C PHE A 11 -7.77 17.21 13.95
N ALA A 12 -9.08 16.99 14.10
CA ALA A 12 -9.84 17.54 15.21
C ALA A 12 -9.23 17.11 16.57
N PRO A 13 -9.21 17.99 17.58
CA PRO A 13 -8.64 17.66 18.88
C PRO A 13 -9.39 16.48 19.52
N ALA A 14 -8.63 15.59 20.18
CA ALA A 14 -9.21 14.37 20.74
C ALA A 14 -10.28 14.68 21.81
N PRO A 15 -11.47 14.05 21.73
CA PRO A 15 -12.59 14.34 22.61
C PRO A 15 -12.26 14.05 24.08
N SER A 16 -13.06 14.61 25.00
CA SER A 16 -13.01 14.24 26.41
C SER A 16 -13.25 12.73 26.60
N ARG A 17 -12.74 12.14 27.67
CA ARG A 17 -12.83 10.68 27.88
C ARG A 17 -14.28 10.14 27.85
N PRO A 18 -15.28 10.77 28.50
CA PRO A 18 -16.67 10.30 28.44
C PRO A 18 -17.24 10.35 27.02
N ARG A 19 -17.01 11.46 26.31
CA ARG A 19 -17.45 11.64 24.91
C ARG A 19 -16.77 10.64 23.97
N ALA A 20 -15.48 10.38 24.18
CA ALA A 20 -14.72 9.39 23.42
C ALA A 20 -15.30 7.98 23.58
N ILE A 21 -15.61 7.60 24.82
CA ILE A 21 -16.24 6.30 25.12
C ILE A 21 -17.60 6.18 24.43
N PHE A 22 -18.43 7.21 24.52
CA PHE A 22 -19.74 7.24 23.86
C PHE A 22 -19.61 7.10 22.33
N GLU A 23 -18.72 7.86 21.69
CA GLU A 23 -18.49 7.76 20.25
C GLU A 23 -17.98 6.37 19.82
N ILE A 24 -17.10 5.78 20.62
CA ILE A 24 -16.64 4.41 20.41
C ILE A 24 -17.83 3.46 20.44
N PHE A 25 -18.64 3.48 21.49
CA PHE A 25 -19.82 2.61 21.61
C PHE A 25 -20.78 2.77 20.42
N ARG A 26 -21.07 4.01 20.02
CA ARG A 26 -21.97 4.32 18.90
C ARG A 26 -21.49 3.73 17.57
N GLN A 27 -20.18 3.70 17.36
CA GLN A 27 -19.60 3.31 16.07
C GLN A 27 -19.03 1.89 16.06
N LEU A 28 -18.82 1.27 17.23
CA LEU A 28 -18.09 0.00 17.36
C LEU A 28 -18.70 -1.12 16.49
N ALA A 29 -20.02 -1.22 16.49
CA ALA A 29 -20.75 -2.20 15.68
C ALA A 29 -20.39 -2.09 14.20
N ARG A 30 -20.22 -0.88 13.66
CA ARG A 30 -19.84 -0.66 12.25
C ARG A 30 -18.45 -1.23 11.94
N TYR A 31 -17.50 -1.10 12.85
CA TYR A 31 -16.13 -1.60 12.68
C TYR A 31 -15.96 -3.08 13.05
N THR A 32 -16.91 -3.68 13.76
CA THR A 32 -16.83 -5.10 14.17
C THR A 32 -17.72 -6.03 13.36
N ARG A 33 -18.80 -5.52 12.73
CA ARG A 33 -19.82 -6.36 12.05
C ARG A 33 -19.25 -7.21 10.92
N SER A 34 -18.25 -6.71 10.18
CA SER A 34 -17.64 -7.42 9.05
C SER A 34 -16.43 -8.29 9.42
N VAL A 35 -16.14 -8.49 10.71
CA VAL A 35 -14.98 -9.26 11.16
C VAL A 35 -15.26 -10.31 12.22
N GLY A 36 -14.50 -11.42 12.12
CA GLY A 36 -14.59 -12.51 13.08
C GLY A 36 -14.29 -12.10 14.53
N PRO A 37 -14.79 -12.86 15.52
CA PRO A 37 -14.87 -12.47 16.93
C PRO A 37 -13.52 -12.14 17.56
N ARG A 38 -12.45 -12.84 17.16
CA ARG A 38 -11.08 -12.58 17.65
C ARG A 38 -10.59 -11.19 17.25
N LYS A 39 -10.91 -10.73 16.03
CA LYS A 39 -10.59 -9.38 15.56
C LYS A 39 -11.47 -8.38 16.29
N ALA A 40 -12.79 -8.62 16.33
CA ALA A 40 -13.75 -7.78 17.06
C ALA A 40 -13.28 -7.46 18.50
N ARG A 41 -12.95 -8.51 19.28
CA ARG A 41 -12.46 -8.39 20.67
C ARG A 41 -11.23 -7.50 20.78
N ARG A 42 -10.26 -7.61 19.87
CA ARG A 42 -9.06 -6.77 19.92
C ARG A 42 -9.38 -5.31 19.58
N VAL A 43 -10.39 -5.03 18.75
CA VAL A 43 -10.83 -3.64 18.48
C VAL A 43 -11.32 -3.07 19.78
N VAL A 44 -12.25 -3.78 20.42
CA VAL A 44 -12.92 -3.39 21.65
C VAL A 44 -11.88 -3.11 22.73
N VAL A 45 -10.98 -4.06 22.99
CA VAL A 45 -9.93 -3.89 24.00
C VAL A 45 -9.06 -2.67 23.71
N GLN A 46 -8.58 -2.48 22.48
CA GLN A 46 -7.73 -1.32 22.16
C GLN A 46 -8.50 0.01 22.25
N ALA A 47 -9.77 0.01 21.85
CA ALA A 47 -10.65 1.16 21.95
C ALA A 47 -10.81 1.62 23.40
N PHE A 48 -10.99 0.69 24.34
CA PHE A 48 -11.18 1.02 25.76
C PHE A 48 -9.86 1.25 26.52
N LEU A 49 -8.74 0.68 26.07
CA LEU A 49 -7.42 0.99 26.63
C LEU A 49 -6.96 2.42 26.29
N ARG A 50 -7.35 2.94 25.11
CA ARG A 50 -6.96 4.28 24.63
C ARG A 50 -8.14 5.02 24.00
N PRO A 51 -9.17 5.39 24.78
CA PRO A 51 -10.42 5.89 24.22
C PRO A 51 -10.27 7.20 23.46
N ARG A 52 -9.50 8.17 23.97
CA ARG A 52 -9.39 9.48 23.31
C ARG A 52 -8.67 9.42 21.96
N PRO A 53 -7.46 8.83 21.84
CA PRO A 53 -6.79 8.72 20.56
C PRO A 53 -7.55 7.81 19.58
N PHE A 54 -8.20 6.78 20.08
CA PHE A 54 -8.98 5.87 19.25
C PHE A 54 -10.25 6.53 18.69
N ALA A 55 -11.01 7.26 19.52
CA ALA A 55 -12.19 7.99 19.07
C ALA A 55 -11.81 9.08 18.05
N ALA A 56 -10.72 9.80 18.27
CA ALA A 56 -10.18 10.76 17.30
C ALA A 56 -9.88 10.07 15.96
N TRP A 57 -9.12 8.98 15.98
CA TRP A 57 -8.83 8.21 14.76
C TRP A 57 -10.08 7.70 14.03
N LEU A 58 -11.09 7.22 14.75
CA LEU A 58 -12.35 6.79 14.14
C LEU A 58 -13.09 7.95 13.47
N GLN A 59 -13.10 9.12 14.08
CA GLN A 59 -13.69 10.31 13.48
C GLN A 59 -12.93 10.69 12.20
N GLU A 60 -11.60 10.74 12.26
CA GLU A 60 -10.76 11.14 11.12
C GLU A 60 -10.91 10.21 9.92
N ILE A 61 -10.96 8.89 10.15
CA ILE A 61 -11.10 7.93 9.05
C ILE A 61 -12.51 8.01 8.42
N ASN A 62 -13.52 8.44 9.19
CA ASN A 62 -14.86 8.71 8.66
C ASN A 62 -14.89 10.00 7.86
N ASP A 63 -14.32 11.08 8.40
CA ASP A 63 -14.24 12.36 7.71
C ASP A 63 -13.46 12.20 6.39
N TYR A 64 -12.39 11.39 6.40
CA TYR A 64 -11.64 11.02 5.20
C TYR A 64 -12.52 10.27 4.18
N ARG A 65 -13.32 9.29 4.63
CA ARG A 65 -14.28 8.57 3.79
C ARG A 65 -15.33 9.51 3.21
N ASP A 66 -15.99 10.28 4.07
CA ASP A 66 -17.16 11.09 3.75
C ASP A 66 -16.81 12.27 2.84
N SER A 67 -15.71 12.98 3.12
CA SER A 67 -15.19 14.05 2.26
C SER A 67 -14.88 13.59 0.83
N ARG A 68 -14.63 12.29 0.64
CA ARG A 68 -14.28 11.68 -0.65
C ARG A 68 -15.36 10.73 -1.18
N ARG A 69 -16.51 10.62 -0.50
CA ARG A 69 -17.63 9.73 -0.86
C ARG A 69 -17.19 8.26 -1.07
N LEU A 70 -16.23 7.79 -0.27
CA LEU A 70 -15.70 6.43 -0.37
C LEU A 70 -16.66 5.40 0.23
N SER A 71 -16.62 4.16 -0.26
CA SER A 71 -17.51 3.10 0.21
C SER A 71 -17.24 2.63 1.65
N GLU A 72 -18.22 2.00 2.29
CA GLU A 72 -18.05 1.39 3.63
C GLU A 72 -17.16 0.12 3.59
N SER A 73 -16.98 -0.51 2.42
CA SER A 73 -16.24 -1.77 2.26
C SER A 73 -14.80 -1.69 2.79
N GLY A 74 -14.13 -0.55 2.57
CA GLY A 74 -12.75 -0.33 2.99
C GLY A 74 -12.58 -0.01 4.46
N LEU A 75 -13.63 0.50 5.09
CA LEU A 75 -13.53 1.23 6.34
C LEU A 75 -12.90 0.38 7.45
N HIS A 76 -13.33 -0.87 7.59
CA HIS A 76 -12.74 -1.78 8.55
C HIS A 76 -11.24 -2.01 8.28
N PHE A 77 -10.86 -2.26 7.02
CA PHE A 77 -9.49 -2.65 6.68
C PHE A 77 -8.48 -1.54 7.05
N PHE A 78 -8.81 -0.29 6.75
CA PHE A 78 -7.94 0.86 6.99
C PHE A 78 -7.98 1.34 8.45
N ALA A 79 -9.18 1.44 9.06
CA ALA A 79 -9.32 1.91 10.44
C ALA A 79 -8.59 1.01 11.46
N TRP A 80 -8.36 -0.26 11.14
CA TRP A 80 -7.79 -1.20 12.10
C TRP A 80 -6.27 -1.26 12.14
N ARG A 81 -5.61 -0.63 11.18
CA ARG A 81 -4.16 -0.75 11.00
C ARG A 81 -3.33 -0.21 12.17
N PRO A 82 -3.62 0.96 12.75
CA PRO A 82 -2.86 1.49 13.89
C PRO A 82 -2.91 0.60 15.16
N LEU A 83 -3.93 -0.27 15.26
CA LEU A 83 -4.17 -1.12 16.43
C LEU A 83 -3.31 -2.39 16.49
N ARG A 84 -2.51 -2.65 15.45
CA ARG A 84 -1.64 -3.82 15.37
C ARG A 84 -0.20 -3.37 15.22
N ALA A 85 0.74 -4.21 15.65
CA ALA A 85 2.13 -4.06 15.25
C ALA A 85 2.23 -3.99 13.72
N TRP A 86 2.97 -3.02 13.21
CA TRP A 86 3.08 -2.72 11.79
C TRP A 86 4.51 -2.27 11.47
N LEU A 87 5.00 -2.65 10.29
CA LEU A 87 6.28 -2.30 9.70
C LEU A 87 7.51 -2.89 10.43
N ARG A 88 7.76 -2.48 11.68
CA ARG A 88 8.89 -2.95 12.50
C ARG A 88 8.49 -3.15 13.98
N PRO A 89 9.22 -3.98 14.74
CA PRO A 89 9.09 -4.07 16.19
C PRO A 89 9.26 -2.71 16.89
N GLY A 90 8.66 -2.55 18.07
CA GLY A 90 8.89 -1.40 18.93
C GLY A 90 8.07 -0.14 18.65
N LEU A 91 7.37 -0.03 17.52
CA LEU A 91 6.52 1.15 17.26
C LEU A 91 5.38 1.25 18.27
N GLY A 92 5.27 2.39 18.95
CA GLY A 92 4.17 2.73 19.85
C GLY A 92 2.84 2.98 19.12
N PHE A 93 1.74 3.12 19.87
CA PHE A 93 0.42 3.38 19.25
C PHE A 93 0.39 4.71 18.49
N GLU A 94 0.93 5.79 19.09
CA GLU A 94 0.96 7.11 18.46
C GLU A 94 1.80 7.15 17.19
N GLN A 95 2.97 6.49 17.16
CA GLN A 95 3.79 6.35 15.95
C GLN A 95 3.02 5.63 14.84
N ARG A 96 2.38 4.51 15.15
CA ARG A 96 1.57 3.77 14.15
C ARG A 96 0.38 4.58 13.65
N LEU A 97 -0.23 5.40 14.52
CA LEU A 97 -1.30 6.30 14.14
C LEU A 97 -0.80 7.44 13.24
N ALA A 98 0.33 8.06 13.57
CA ALA A 98 0.97 9.09 12.74
C ALA A 98 1.33 8.55 11.34
N LEU A 99 1.95 7.37 11.28
CA LEU A 99 2.27 6.71 10.02
C LEU A 99 1.01 6.37 9.21
N ALA A 100 -0.09 5.95 9.85
CA ALA A 100 -1.37 5.67 9.19
C ALA A 100 -2.02 6.94 8.60
N ARG A 101 -2.09 8.01 9.39
CA ARG A 101 -2.57 9.32 8.95
C ARG A 101 -1.77 9.83 7.75
N SER A 102 -0.45 9.76 7.87
CA SER A 102 0.47 10.18 6.81
C SER A 102 0.26 9.36 5.55
N HIS A 103 0.09 8.03 5.66
CA HIS A 103 -0.23 7.18 4.52
C HIS A 103 -1.49 7.63 3.77
N HIS A 104 -2.60 7.84 4.48
CA HIS A 104 -3.86 8.27 3.89
C HIS A 104 -3.78 9.65 3.24
N ALA A 105 -3.07 10.59 3.85
CA ALA A 105 -2.84 11.91 3.27
C ALA A 105 -2.03 11.83 1.97
N LEU A 106 -0.92 11.08 1.97
CA LEU A 106 -0.01 11.01 0.82
C LEU A 106 -0.60 10.23 -0.34
N ILE A 107 -1.34 9.13 -0.10
CA ILE A 107 -1.98 8.38 -1.18
C ILE A 107 -3.08 9.21 -1.86
N ALA A 108 -3.83 10.02 -1.10
CA ALA A 108 -4.84 10.91 -1.66
C ALA A 108 -4.24 12.05 -2.52
N GLN A 109 -2.99 12.43 -2.26
CA GLN A 109 -2.25 13.42 -3.07
C GLN A 109 -1.59 12.79 -4.31
N THR A 110 -1.35 11.48 -4.30
CA THR A 110 -0.59 10.78 -5.34
C THR A 110 -1.49 10.08 -6.35
N ALA A 111 -2.54 9.40 -5.88
CA ALA A 111 -3.39 8.55 -6.71
C ALA A 111 -4.58 9.34 -7.26
N PRO A 112 -5.00 9.09 -8.52
CA PRO A 112 -6.26 9.61 -9.05
C PRO A 112 -7.46 9.21 -8.18
N ALA A 113 -8.50 10.06 -8.12
CA ALA A 113 -9.67 9.81 -7.28
C ALA A 113 -10.32 8.44 -7.54
N ALA A 114 -10.47 8.04 -8.81
CA ALA A 114 -11.01 6.74 -9.18
C ALA A 114 -10.13 5.56 -8.70
N MET A 115 -8.80 5.73 -8.68
CA MET A 115 -7.89 4.72 -8.13
C MET A 115 -8.09 4.62 -6.61
N LEU A 116 -8.18 5.75 -5.91
CA LEU A 116 -8.41 5.78 -4.47
C LEU A 116 -9.75 5.14 -4.09
N GLU A 117 -10.83 5.43 -4.83
CA GLU A 117 -12.14 4.81 -4.66
C GLU A 117 -12.07 3.28 -4.78
N ARG A 118 -11.38 2.77 -5.80
CA ARG A 118 -11.21 1.33 -6.01
C ARG A 118 -10.36 0.66 -4.92
N LEU A 119 -9.24 1.28 -4.52
CA LEU A 119 -8.41 0.79 -3.41
C LEU A 119 -9.21 0.75 -2.12
N TRP A 120 -10.02 1.78 -1.86
CA TRP A 120 -10.89 1.84 -0.71
C TRP A 120 -11.99 0.78 -0.77
N ALA A 121 -12.59 0.56 -1.95
CA ALA A 121 -13.57 -0.50 -2.18
C ALA A 121 -12.97 -1.92 -2.18
N LEU A 122 -11.70 -2.08 -1.76
CA LEU A 122 -10.99 -3.35 -1.65
C LEU A 122 -10.79 -4.08 -3.00
N GLN A 123 -10.84 -3.33 -4.11
CA GLN A 123 -10.66 -3.84 -5.46
C GLN A 123 -9.19 -3.80 -5.90
N ASP A 124 -8.81 -4.75 -6.75
CA ASP A 124 -7.49 -4.82 -7.36
C ASP A 124 -7.43 -3.91 -8.59
N ILE A 125 -6.30 -3.23 -8.79
CA ILE A 125 -6.12 -2.23 -9.83
C ILE A 125 -4.96 -2.64 -10.72
N ARG A 126 -5.24 -2.87 -12.00
CA ARG A 126 -4.18 -3.07 -12.99
C ARG A 126 -3.51 -1.72 -13.28
N LEU A 127 -2.21 -1.63 -12.98
CA LEU A 127 -1.39 -0.46 -13.34
C LEU A 127 -1.08 -0.48 -14.84
N GLY A 128 -0.93 -1.67 -15.43
CA GLY A 128 -0.84 -1.86 -16.86
C GLY A 128 0.02 -3.06 -17.23
N GLU A 129 0.39 -3.12 -18.50
CA GLU A 129 1.09 -4.26 -19.10
C GLU A 129 2.55 -3.92 -19.40
N VAL A 130 3.40 -4.94 -19.29
CA VAL A 130 4.83 -4.90 -19.59
C VAL A 130 5.13 -6.02 -20.57
N HIS A 131 5.59 -5.64 -21.77
CA HIS A 131 5.90 -6.59 -22.83
C HIS A 131 7.34 -7.12 -22.71
N GLY A 132 7.46 -8.44 -22.65
CA GLY A 132 8.71 -9.19 -22.65
C GLY A 132 9.16 -9.60 -24.05
N ARG A 133 10.15 -10.50 -24.10
CA ARG A 133 10.60 -11.16 -25.35
C ARG A 133 9.53 -12.13 -25.86
N SER A 134 9.58 -12.41 -27.16
CA SER A 134 8.79 -13.46 -27.81
C SER A 134 7.29 -13.37 -27.51
N GLY A 135 6.75 -12.14 -27.40
CA GLY A 135 5.33 -11.90 -27.16
C GLY A 135 4.84 -12.14 -25.73
N SER A 136 5.72 -12.47 -24.77
CA SER A 136 5.29 -12.62 -23.37
C SER A 136 4.74 -11.31 -22.82
N VAL A 137 3.60 -11.37 -22.12
CA VAL A 137 2.96 -10.20 -21.49
C VAL A 137 2.93 -10.40 -19.98
N PHE A 138 3.31 -9.36 -19.25
CA PHE A 138 3.23 -9.29 -17.80
C PHE A 138 2.29 -8.17 -17.38
N GLU A 139 1.59 -8.33 -16.27
CA GLU A 139 0.73 -7.30 -15.71
C GLU A 139 1.27 -6.83 -14.37
N LEU A 140 1.27 -5.51 -14.18
CA LEU A 140 1.50 -4.89 -12.89
C LEU A 140 0.15 -4.59 -12.23
N TRP A 141 0.00 -5.00 -10.98
CA TRP A 141 -1.20 -4.77 -10.19
C TRP A 141 -0.88 -4.05 -8.90
N LEU A 142 -1.72 -3.06 -8.55
CA LEU A 142 -1.75 -2.39 -7.27
C LEU A 142 -2.96 -2.89 -6.48
N THR A 143 -2.71 -3.43 -5.30
CA THR A 143 -3.73 -3.98 -4.43
C THR A 143 -3.48 -3.53 -3.00
N ARG A 144 -4.47 -3.74 -2.13
CA ARG A 144 -4.23 -3.68 -0.69
C ARG A 144 -3.34 -4.83 -0.25
N SER A 145 -2.51 -4.60 0.75
CA SER A 145 -1.68 -5.66 1.30
C SER A 145 -2.50 -6.71 2.02
N ILE A 146 -2.32 -7.97 1.63
CA ILE A 146 -2.83 -9.14 2.36
C ILE A 146 -1.96 -9.48 3.59
N TYR A 147 -0.88 -8.74 3.83
CA TYR A 147 0.02 -8.86 4.97
C TYR A 147 -0.10 -7.64 5.88
N PRO A 148 -1.02 -7.65 6.88
CA PRO A 148 -1.33 -6.49 7.70
C PRO A 148 -0.17 -5.88 8.51
N HIS A 149 0.96 -6.57 8.53
CA HIS A 149 2.15 -6.19 9.27
C HIS A 149 3.22 -5.56 8.37
N GLU A 150 3.13 -5.71 7.05
CA GLU A 150 4.17 -5.30 6.10
C GLU A 150 3.85 -3.94 5.44
N GLY A 151 2.59 -3.54 5.32
CA GLY A 151 2.23 -2.25 4.71
C GLY A 151 0.78 -2.19 4.26
N TYR A 152 0.35 -1.05 3.74
CA TYR A 152 -1.03 -0.80 3.30
C TYR A 152 -1.31 -1.30 1.89
N LEU A 153 -0.38 -1.05 0.98
CA LEU A 153 -0.51 -1.33 -0.44
C LEU A 153 0.50 -2.38 -0.87
N GLN A 154 0.28 -2.94 -2.04
CA GLN A 154 1.12 -3.95 -2.61
C GLN A 154 1.16 -3.84 -4.12
N ILE A 155 2.36 -3.92 -4.69
CA ILE A 155 2.56 -4.08 -6.13
C ILE A 155 2.88 -5.55 -6.41
N THR A 156 2.21 -6.14 -7.39
CA THR A 156 2.57 -7.47 -7.92
C THR A 156 2.87 -7.42 -9.39
N ILE A 157 3.68 -8.39 -9.83
CA ILE A 157 3.87 -8.69 -11.25
C ILE A 157 3.36 -10.10 -11.51
N ASN A 158 2.45 -10.23 -12.47
CA ASN A 158 1.79 -11.48 -12.84
C ASN A 158 2.10 -11.74 -14.32
N ARG A 159 2.06 -13.02 -14.73
CA ARG A 159 2.18 -13.37 -16.15
C ARG A 159 0.77 -13.39 -16.75
N ALA A 160 0.55 -12.65 -17.84
CA ALA A 160 -0.77 -12.50 -18.44
C ALA A 160 -1.15 -13.67 -19.38
N ASP A 161 -0.14 -14.35 -19.92
CA ASP A 161 -0.28 -15.38 -20.95
C ASP A 161 -0.66 -16.77 -20.42
N GLN A 162 -0.77 -16.96 -19.10
CA GLN A 162 -1.31 -18.19 -18.51
C GLN A 162 -2.84 -18.16 -18.55
N ARG A 163 -3.43 -18.80 -19.57
CA ARG A 163 -4.89 -18.94 -19.72
C ARG A 163 -5.45 -20.08 -18.87
N GLU A 164 -6.69 -19.84 -18.44
CA GLU A 164 -7.60 -20.60 -17.57
C GLU A 164 -7.23 -20.62 -16.08
N GLY A 165 -7.58 -19.52 -15.40
CA GLY A 165 -7.58 -19.41 -13.94
C GLY A 165 -6.92 -18.13 -13.42
N TRP A 166 -6.87 -18.01 -12.09
CA TRP A 166 -6.12 -16.95 -11.41
C TRP A 166 -4.62 -17.19 -11.55
N ALA A 167 -3.92 -16.36 -12.33
CA ALA A 167 -2.46 -16.44 -12.45
C ALA A 167 -1.81 -15.90 -11.15
N PRO A 168 -1.10 -16.76 -10.37
CA PRO A 168 -0.45 -16.30 -9.15
C PRO A 168 0.65 -15.28 -9.47
N PRO A 169 0.87 -14.28 -8.60
CA PRO A 169 1.91 -13.29 -8.82
C PRO A 169 3.30 -13.94 -8.77
N LEU A 170 4.20 -13.56 -9.68
CA LEU A 170 5.59 -14.01 -9.72
C LEU A 170 6.45 -13.35 -8.64
N ALA A 171 6.09 -12.13 -8.26
CA ALA A 171 6.65 -11.42 -7.12
C ALA A 171 5.66 -10.39 -6.59
N ARG A 172 5.86 -9.99 -5.35
CA ARG A 172 5.04 -9.00 -4.66
C ARG A 172 5.88 -8.15 -3.71
N LEU A 173 5.60 -6.86 -3.69
CA LEU A 173 6.22 -5.89 -2.79
C LEU A 173 5.14 -5.16 -2.02
N THR A 174 5.20 -5.23 -0.69
CA THR A 174 4.28 -4.55 0.21
C THR A 174 4.91 -3.24 0.69
N PHE A 175 4.17 -2.13 0.60
CA PHE A 175 4.66 -0.83 1.01
C PHE A 175 3.59 0.07 1.63
N SER A 176 4.03 1.19 2.20
CA SER A 176 3.19 2.31 2.65
C SER A 176 3.94 3.62 2.43
N LEU A 177 3.23 4.71 2.15
CA LEU A 177 3.79 6.07 2.20
C LEU A 177 3.78 6.62 3.63
N ALA A 178 4.80 7.40 3.99
CA ALA A 178 4.80 8.19 5.22
C ALA A 178 5.75 9.40 5.13
N ALA A 179 5.41 10.45 5.86
CA ALA A 179 6.23 11.59 6.20
C ALA A 179 5.96 11.89 7.68
N THR A 180 6.82 11.38 8.56
CA THR A 180 6.67 11.50 10.02
C THR A 180 8.04 11.76 10.67
N ALA A 181 8.06 12.04 11.97
CA ALA A 181 9.33 12.16 12.71
C ALA A 181 10.18 10.88 12.59
N ASP A 182 9.55 9.71 12.50
CA ASP A 182 10.23 8.43 12.32
C ASP A 182 10.99 8.32 10.98
N THR A 183 10.56 9.06 9.94
CA THR A 183 11.25 9.14 8.63
C THR A 183 12.20 10.33 8.55
N GLY A 184 12.50 10.99 9.68
CA GLY A 184 13.24 12.26 9.72
C GLY A 184 12.50 13.41 9.04
N GLY A 185 11.17 13.33 8.94
CA GLY A 185 10.33 14.29 8.22
C GLY A 185 10.31 14.12 6.70
N ARG A 186 11.19 13.29 6.12
CA ARG A 186 11.24 13.02 4.69
C ARG A 186 9.98 12.29 4.23
N LYS A 187 9.47 12.64 3.04
CA LYS A 187 8.41 11.85 2.41
C LYS A 187 9.04 10.56 1.90
N ALA A 188 8.62 9.43 2.45
CA ALA A 188 9.25 8.14 2.19
C ALA A 188 8.24 7.08 1.74
N LEU A 189 8.69 6.20 0.84
CA LEU A 189 8.04 4.93 0.58
C LEU A 189 8.67 3.86 1.47
N LEU A 190 7.87 3.27 2.35
CA LEU A 190 8.28 2.29 3.34
C LEU A 190 7.96 0.87 2.86
N ILE A 191 8.98 0.09 2.50
CA ILE A 191 8.87 -1.31 2.09
C ILE A 191 8.96 -2.21 3.31
N GLY A 192 7.84 -2.83 3.69
CA GLY A 192 7.82 -3.79 4.80
C GLY A 192 7.76 -5.26 4.36
N GLY A 193 7.75 -5.55 3.06
CA GLY A 193 7.79 -6.93 2.56
C GLY A 193 8.10 -7.06 1.08
N LEU A 194 8.85 -8.10 0.73
CA LEU A 194 9.22 -8.48 -0.63
C LEU A 194 9.24 -10.00 -0.70
N GLN A 195 8.33 -10.56 -1.48
CA GLN A 195 8.15 -12.01 -1.59
C GLN A 195 8.15 -12.43 -3.05
N GLY A 196 8.63 -13.64 -3.32
CA GLY A 196 8.42 -14.27 -4.63
C GLY A 196 6.97 -14.69 -4.79
N GLY A 197 6.69 -15.41 -5.86
CA GLY A 197 5.41 -16.06 -6.02
C GLY A 197 5.11 -17.08 -4.93
N PRO A 198 3.84 -17.50 -4.81
CA PRO A 198 3.46 -18.55 -3.87
C PRO A 198 4.11 -19.88 -4.28
N ARG A 199 3.95 -20.93 -3.47
CA ARG A 199 4.72 -22.19 -3.63
C ARG A 199 4.49 -22.88 -4.97
N GLU A 200 3.35 -22.62 -5.57
CA GLU A 200 2.90 -23.11 -6.87
C GLU A 200 3.70 -22.51 -8.02
N VAL A 201 4.29 -21.32 -7.83
CA VAL A 201 5.21 -20.71 -8.80
C VAL A 201 6.58 -21.36 -8.65
N SER A 202 6.94 -22.15 -9.66
CA SER A 202 8.18 -22.91 -9.66
C SER A 202 9.41 -22.02 -9.89
N LYS A 203 10.60 -22.53 -9.53
CA LYS A 203 11.87 -21.87 -9.88
C LYS A 203 12.01 -21.70 -11.40
N THR A 204 11.53 -22.67 -12.16
CA THR A 204 11.50 -22.64 -13.64
C THR A 204 10.64 -21.50 -14.17
N ASP A 205 9.48 -21.23 -13.56
CA ASP A 205 8.63 -20.09 -13.95
C ASP A 205 9.33 -18.75 -13.71
N VAL A 206 10.00 -18.61 -12.56
CA VAL A 206 10.78 -17.40 -12.26
C VAL A 206 11.95 -17.21 -13.23
N VAL A 207 12.64 -18.29 -13.61
CA VAL A 207 13.73 -18.25 -14.61
C VAL A 207 13.18 -17.88 -15.99
N ALA A 208 12.08 -18.49 -16.42
CA ALA A 208 11.42 -18.18 -17.69
C ALA A 208 10.96 -16.71 -17.72
N ALA A 209 10.31 -16.23 -16.66
CA ALA A 209 9.90 -14.84 -16.53
C ALA A 209 11.10 -13.89 -16.56
N THR A 210 12.20 -14.23 -15.89
CA THR A 210 13.43 -13.41 -15.91
C THR A 210 14.00 -13.32 -17.32
N ARG A 211 14.03 -14.42 -18.08
CA ARG A 211 14.47 -14.42 -19.49
C ARG A 211 13.56 -13.56 -20.37
N ALA A 212 12.24 -13.69 -20.21
CA ALA A 212 11.24 -12.91 -20.93
C ALA A 212 11.31 -11.41 -20.57
N LEU A 213 11.56 -11.06 -19.32
CA LEU A 213 11.83 -9.69 -18.83
C LEU A 213 13.26 -9.21 -19.11
N LYS A 214 13.92 -9.79 -20.13
CA LYS A 214 15.26 -9.41 -20.61
C LYS A 214 16.34 -9.35 -19.52
N GLY A 215 16.26 -10.28 -18.56
CA GLY A 215 17.18 -10.42 -17.43
C GLY A 215 16.72 -9.76 -16.14
N LEU A 216 15.61 -9.00 -16.14
CA LEU A 216 15.05 -8.40 -14.94
C LEU A 216 14.27 -9.44 -14.12
N ARG A 217 14.79 -9.79 -12.94
CA ARG A 217 14.10 -10.72 -12.02
C ARG A 217 12.74 -10.13 -11.58
N PRO A 218 11.66 -10.92 -11.45
CA PRO A 218 10.35 -10.42 -11.01
C PRO A 218 10.37 -9.59 -9.72
N LYS A 219 11.17 -9.99 -8.72
CA LYS A 219 11.37 -9.20 -7.49
C LYS A 219 11.98 -7.84 -7.76
N ALA A 220 12.96 -7.75 -8.67
CA ALA A 220 13.56 -6.48 -9.06
C ALA A 220 12.59 -5.61 -9.87
N ALA A 221 11.68 -6.23 -10.64
CA ALA A 221 10.62 -5.52 -11.37
C ALA A 221 9.62 -4.83 -10.43
N VAL A 222 9.14 -5.51 -9.39
CA VAL A 222 8.24 -4.86 -8.41
C VAL A 222 8.94 -3.79 -7.56
N VAL A 223 10.25 -3.92 -7.30
CA VAL A 223 11.05 -2.85 -6.68
C VAL A 223 11.16 -1.65 -7.60
N LEU A 224 11.39 -1.86 -8.89
CA LEU A 224 11.44 -0.77 -9.87
C LEU A 224 10.09 -0.05 -10.00
N ALA A 225 8.99 -0.81 -9.99
CA ALA A 225 7.64 -0.25 -9.96
C ALA A 225 7.39 0.56 -8.67
N ALA A 226 7.90 0.10 -7.52
CA ALA A 226 7.84 0.86 -6.27
C ALA A 226 8.70 2.13 -6.31
N GLN A 227 9.87 2.09 -6.94
CA GLN A 227 10.71 3.29 -7.17
C GLN A 227 9.98 4.31 -8.05
N ALA A 228 9.32 3.87 -9.12
CA ALA A 228 8.48 4.74 -9.95
C ALA A 228 7.26 5.28 -9.18
N PHE A 229 6.65 4.48 -8.32
CA PHE A 229 5.57 4.94 -7.45
C PHE A 229 6.05 6.01 -6.46
N ALA A 230 7.22 5.79 -5.85
CA ALA A 230 7.86 6.76 -4.95
C ALA A 230 8.17 8.09 -5.67
N ASP A 231 8.68 8.01 -6.90
CA ASP A 231 8.93 9.16 -7.78
C ASP A 231 7.64 9.94 -8.08
N CYS A 232 6.56 9.26 -8.50
CA CYS A 232 5.24 9.88 -8.71
C CYS A 232 4.66 10.48 -7.42
N ALA A 233 4.94 9.85 -6.27
CA ALA A 233 4.55 10.38 -4.97
C ALA A 233 5.42 11.57 -4.56
N GLY A 234 6.55 11.87 -5.21
CA GLY A 234 7.50 12.88 -4.74
C GLY A 234 8.15 12.48 -3.42
N CYS A 235 8.46 11.20 -3.24
CA CYS A 235 9.21 10.71 -2.09
C CYS A 235 10.70 11.05 -2.22
N ASP A 236 11.29 11.53 -1.13
CA ASP A 236 12.72 11.82 -0.98
C ASP A 236 13.53 10.57 -0.56
N ALA A 237 12.84 9.52 -0.11
CA ALA A 237 13.48 8.30 0.39
C ALA A 237 12.66 7.04 0.10
N ILE A 238 13.36 5.92 -0.05
CA ILE A 238 12.75 4.58 -0.06
C ILE A 238 13.41 3.78 1.06
N LEU A 239 12.68 3.51 2.12
CA LEU A 239 13.19 2.78 3.28
C LEU A 239 12.66 1.34 3.23
N ALA A 240 13.50 0.36 3.50
CA ALA A 240 13.16 -1.05 3.42
C ALA A 240 13.53 -1.81 4.70
N VAL A 241 12.65 -2.73 5.10
CA VAL A 241 12.83 -3.51 6.33
C VAL A 241 14.01 -4.47 6.18
N SER A 242 14.89 -4.48 7.18
CA SER A 242 15.95 -5.50 7.30
C SER A 242 15.39 -6.83 7.78
N ASN A 243 16.20 -7.89 7.68
CA ASN A 243 15.92 -9.19 8.28
C ASN A 243 15.64 -9.08 9.77
N THR A 244 16.39 -8.25 10.50
CA THR A 244 16.24 -8.06 11.96
C THR A 244 14.97 -7.31 12.33
N ASN A 245 14.60 -6.29 11.54
CA ASN A 245 13.44 -5.45 11.78
C ASN A 245 12.11 -6.05 11.30
N GLN A 246 12.10 -7.29 10.78
CA GLN A 246 10.85 -7.93 10.41
C GLN A 246 10.01 -8.33 11.62
N LEU A 247 8.73 -7.94 11.60
CA LEU A 247 7.74 -8.36 12.60
C LEU A 247 7.52 -9.88 12.67
N ILE A 248 7.91 -10.65 11.65
CA ILE A 248 7.85 -12.11 11.75
C ILE A 248 8.79 -12.65 12.83
N ASN A 249 9.86 -11.92 13.18
CA ASN A 249 10.79 -12.29 14.23
C ASN A 249 10.15 -12.28 15.62
N LEU A 250 9.04 -11.56 15.80
CA LEU A 250 8.23 -11.57 17.01
C LEU A 250 7.27 -12.76 17.10
N ARG A 251 7.18 -13.60 16.05
CA ARG A 251 6.28 -14.77 16.02
C ARG A 251 6.99 -16.03 16.53
N GLN A 252 6.20 -17.05 16.89
CA GLN A 252 6.71 -18.35 17.33
C GLN A 252 7.74 -18.94 16.36
N LYS A 253 8.74 -19.67 16.89
CA LYS A 253 9.90 -20.20 16.14
C LYS A 253 9.49 -20.97 14.86
N ARG A 254 8.42 -21.77 14.93
CA ARG A 254 7.88 -22.52 13.78
C ARG A 254 7.37 -21.62 12.63
N THR A 255 6.88 -20.42 12.93
CA THR A 255 6.48 -19.44 11.91
C THR A 255 7.68 -18.70 11.32
N ARG A 256 8.72 -18.45 12.12
CA ARG A 256 9.98 -17.83 11.69
C ARG A 256 10.73 -18.71 10.68
N LEU A 257 10.91 -20.00 10.98
CA LEU A 257 11.64 -20.95 10.14
C LEU A 257 11.02 -21.19 8.75
N ARG A 258 9.73 -20.87 8.56
CA ARG A 258 9.04 -21.06 7.27
C ARG A 258 9.12 -19.84 6.33
N LYS A 259 9.74 -18.73 6.77
CA LYS A 259 9.74 -17.44 6.08
C LYS A 259 11.09 -16.71 6.21
N LEU A 260 12.19 -17.41 5.99
CA LEU A 260 13.51 -16.79 5.88
C LEU A 260 13.74 -16.36 4.43
N ALA A 261 13.19 -15.21 4.05
CA ALA A 261 13.69 -14.51 2.87
C ALA A 261 14.88 -13.67 3.34
N ASP A 262 16.01 -13.74 2.63
CA ASP A 262 17.16 -12.90 2.92
C ASP A 262 16.96 -11.52 2.27
N TYR A 263 16.38 -10.60 3.03
CA TYR A 263 16.12 -9.23 2.60
C TYR A 263 17.41 -8.43 2.50
N ASP A 264 18.29 -8.53 3.50
CA ASP A 264 19.50 -7.70 3.59
C ASP A 264 20.41 -7.92 2.37
N SER A 265 20.66 -9.18 1.99
CA SER A 265 21.46 -9.47 0.80
C SER A 265 20.81 -8.93 -0.48
N PHE A 266 19.49 -9.05 -0.60
CA PHE A 266 18.76 -8.53 -1.75
C PHE A 266 18.79 -6.99 -1.80
N TRP A 267 18.67 -6.30 -0.66
CA TRP A 267 18.78 -4.84 -0.60
C TRP A 267 20.18 -4.36 -0.98
N ARG A 268 21.23 -4.99 -0.46
CA ARG A 268 22.62 -4.69 -0.86
C ARG A 268 22.86 -4.92 -2.36
N GLU A 269 22.38 -6.03 -2.92
CA GLU A 269 22.45 -6.30 -4.39
C GLU A 269 21.80 -5.16 -5.20
N ARG A 270 20.79 -4.50 -4.64
CA ARG A 270 20.05 -3.41 -5.28
C ARG A 270 20.59 -2.01 -4.97
N GLY A 271 21.76 -1.92 -4.32
CA GLY A 271 22.40 -0.65 -3.95
C GLY A 271 21.88 -0.04 -2.67
N GLY A 272 21.16 -0.82 -1.85
CA GLY A 272 20.67 -0.37 -0.55
C GLY A 272 21.80 -0.14 0.45
N ALA A 273 21.80 1.02 1.08
CA ALA A 273 22.70 1.37 2.18
C ALA A 273 22.01 1.07 3.54
N PRO A 274 22.77 0.80 4.61
CA PRO A 274 22.19 0.68 5.95
C PRO A 274 21.41 1.94 6.36
N ASP A 275 20.26 1.75 7.00
CA ASP A 275 19.44 2.80 7.61
C ASP A 275 19.10 2.39 9.04
N ASP A 276 19.20 3.34 9.98
CA ASP A 276 19.08 3.07 11.41
C ASP A 276 17.64 2.77 11.84
N TRP A 277 16.65 3.32 11.13
CA TRP A 277 15.26 3.21 11.56
C TRP A 277 14.59 1.94 11.05
N LEU A 278 14.56 1.74 9.73
CA LEU A 278 13.85 0.63 9.10
C LEU A 278 14.80 -0.50 8.68
N GLY A 279 16.04 -0.16 8.35
CA GLY A 279 17.13 -1.12 8.15
C GLY A 279 17.95 -0.85 6.90
N PHE A 280 17.30 -0.48 5.80
CA PHE A 280 17.96 -0.10 4.55
C PHE A 280 17.30 1.12 3.91
N GLU A 281 18.10 1.98 3.30
CA GLU A 281 17.67 3.00 2.36
C GLU A 281 18.06 2.56 0.95
N LEU A 282 17.07 2.44 0.07
CA LEU A 282 17.26 2.07 -1.33
C LEU A 282 17.45 3.33 -2.19
N PRO A 283 18.21 3.23 -3.30
CA PRO A 283 18.33 4.34 -4.23
C PRO A 283 16.96 4.71 -4.80
N LEU A 284 16.74 6.01 -4.99
CA LEU A 284 15.61 6.53 -5.76
C LEU A 284 15.70 6.08 -7.23
N LEU A 285 14.64 6.31 -7.99
CA LEU A 285 14.61 5.96 -9.40
C LEU A 285 15.68 6.74 -10.17
N ALA A 286 16.65 6.04 -10.76
CA ALA A 286 17.65 6.65 -11.63
C ALA A 286 17.01 7.12 -12.95
N GLN A 287 17.45 8.28 -13.46
CA GLN A 287 16.92 8.86 -14.71
C GLN A 287 17.23 8.00 -15.95
N ASP A 288 18.36 7.27 -15.95
CA ASP A 288 18.85 6.49 -17.10
C ASP A 288 18.51 5.00 -17.03
N ALA A 289 17.27 4.68 -16.68
CA ALA A 289 16.82 3.30 -16.69
C ALA A 289 16.87 2.73 -18.12
N ARG A 290 17.58 1.60 -18.31
CA ARG A 290 17.60 0.81 -19.57
C ARG A 290 16.17 0.65 -20.12
N ALA A 291 15.99 0.65 -21.44
CA ALA A 291 14.67 0.67 -22.08
C ALA A 291 13.64 -0.33 -21.51
N GLU A 292 14.06 -1.55 -21.11
CA GLU A 292 13.14 -2.51 -20.50
C GLU A 292 12.66 -2.12 -19.10
N ARG A 293 13.51 -1.43 -18.34
CA ARG A 293 13.17 -0.85 -17.05
C ARG A 293 12.26 0.36 -17.23
N ARG A 294 12.49 1.16 -18.29
CA ARG A 294 11.65 2.32 -18.63
C ARG A 294 10.19 1.93 -18.87
N ALA A 295 9.92 0.78 -19.48
CA ALA A 295 8.55 0.29 -19.68
C ALA A 295 7.78 0.16 -18.35
N ILE A 296 8.37 -0.49 -17.35
CA ILE A 296 7.76 -0.62 -16.00
C ILE A 296 7.51 0.75 -15.36
N VAL A 297 8.49 1.64 -15.44
CA VAL A 297 8.39 3.00 -14.90
C VAL A 297 7.23 3.75 -15.54
N GLU A 298 7.15 3.70 -16.87
CA GLU A 298 6.13 4.38 -17.65
C GLU A 298 4.74 3.82 -17.37
N THR A 299 4.58 2.50 -17.25
CA THR A 299 3.33 1.87 -16.83
C THR A 299 2.83 2.44 -15.49
N VAL A 300 3.72 2.60 -14.50
CA VAL A 300 3.34 3.18 -13.21
C VAL A 300 3.01 4.67 -13.33
N ARG A 301 3.79 5.43 -14.09
CA ARG A 301 3.55 6.87 -14.32
C ARG A 301 2.22 7.13 -15.00
N GLN A 302 1.90 6.38 -16.05
CA GLN A 302 0.63 6.48 -16.75
C GLN A 302 -0.56 6.13 -15.85
N ALA A 303 -0.44 5.08 -15.04
CA ALA A 303 -1.49 4.69 -14.10
C ALA A 303 -1.77 5.75 -13.02
N LEU A 304 -0.73 6.49 -12.61
CA LEU A 304 -0.82 7.55 -11.59
C LEU A 304 -1.04 8.95 -12.18
N ALA A 305 -1.00 9.09 -13.50
CA ALA A 305 -1.23 10.37 -14.15
C ALA A 305 -2.64 10.89 -13.82
N PRO A 306 -2.81 12.22 -13.65
CA PRO A 306 -4.13 12.80 -13.45
C PRO A 306 -5.04 12.44 -14.63
N THR A 307 -6.23 11.93 -14.34
CA THR A 307 -7.23 11.66 -15.37
C THR A 307 -7.63 12.99 -16.02
N ARG A 308 -7.53 13.10 -17.36
CA ARG A 308 -7.92 14.33 -18.06
C ARG A 308 -9.41 14.62 -17.80
N PRO A 309 -9.83 15.88 -17.62
CA PRO A 309 -11.22 16.24 -17.33
C PRO A 309 -12.24 15.68 -18.35
N SER A 310 -11.84 15.48 -19.61
CA SER A 310 -12.72 15.05 -20.70
C SER A 310 -13.31 13.64 -20.56
N GLU A 311 -12.64 12.73 -19.85
CA GLU A 311 -13.14 11.35 -19.65
C GLU A 311 -14.21 11.26 -18.54
N ARG A 312 -14.27 12.29 -17.68
CA ARG A 312 -15.26 12.36 -16.60
C ARG A 312 -16.66 12.64 -17.15
N ASP A 313 -16.73 13.48 -18.18
CA ASP A 313 -17.99 13.85 -18.84
C ASP A 313 -18.48 12.76 -19.80
N GLU A 314 -17.58 12.05 -20.51
CA GLU A 314 -17.98 10.92 -21.36
C GLU A 314 -18.56 9.75 -20.54
N ARG A 315 -17.96 9.42 -19.39
CA ARG A 315 -18.48 8.36 -18.50
C ARG A 315 -19.78 8.76 -17.80
N ALA A 316 -19.94 10.04 -17.43
CA ALA A 316 -21.20 10.53 -16.90
C ALA A 316 -22.31 10.50 -17.97
N SER A 317 -21.97 10.82 -19.23
CA SER A 317 -22.88 10.79 -20.36
C SER A 317 -23.29 9.37 -20.77
N LEU A 318 -22.37 8.40 -20.72
CA LEU A 318 -22.66 6.99 -21.01
C LEU A 318 -23.54 6.32 -19.93
N VAL A 319 -23.43 6.73 -18.66
CA VAL A 319 -24.30 6.23 -17.58
C VAL A 319 -25.71 6.82 -17.68
N LEU A 320 -25.86 8.06 -18.16
CA LEU A 320 -27.17 8.67 -18.40
C LEU A 320 -27.85 8.14 -19.66
N ALA A 321 -27.10 7.72 -20.68
CA ALA A 321 -27.63 7.16 -21.91
C ALA A 321 -28.12 5.69 -21.80
N GLY A 322 -27.69 4.95 -20.78
CA GLY A 322 -28.09 3.54 -20.57
C GLY A 322 -29.35 3.32 -19.72
N GLY A 323 -29.98 4.39 -19.22
CA GLY A 323 -31.08 4.33 -18.25
C GLY A 323 -32.50 4.49 -18.83
N ALA A 324 -32.66 4.54 -20.15
CA ALA A 324 -33.97 4.72 -20.77
C ALA A 324 -34.15 3.77 -21.95
N GLN A 325 -34.74 2.60 -21.70
CA GLN A 325 -35.72 2.01 -22.62
C GLN A 325 -36.83 1.33 -21.79
N PRO A 326 -38.10 1.42 -22.26
CA PRO A 326 -39.31 1.31 -21.46
C PRO A 326 -39.66 -0.09 -20.95
#